data_AF-A0A1B6CG83-F1
#
_entry.id   AF-A0A1B6CG83-F1
#
_cell.length_a   1.000
_cell.length_b   1.000
_cell.length_c   1.000
_cell.angle_alpha   90.00
_cell.angle_beta   90.00
_cell.angle_gamma   90.00
#
_symmetry.space_group_name_H-M   'P 1'
#
loop_
_entity.id
_entity.type
_entity.pdbx_description
1 polymer ?
#
loop_
_entity_poly.entity_id
_entity_poly.type
_entity_poly.pdbx_seq_one_letter_code
_entity_poly.pdbx_strand_id
1 'polypeptide(L)'
;MVSRYIVTFCLLSAVASNSLNKIPDFLHVCQRNDPDLNQCIVRSVEELRPYLRKGIPEMQVPSIEPLVIPQLIAAQGNGLKVITENLKVFGCGNFTIVNLKYVEILYLSCFYSI
;
A
#
# COMPACT_ATOMS: atom_id res chain seq x y z
N MET A 1 -1.36 -46.65 -22.34
CA MET A 1 -2.02 -46.64 -21.02
C MET A 1 -1.64 -45.42 -20.16
N VAL A 2 -0.39 -44.95 -20.20
CA VAL A 2 0.14 -43.79 -19.45
C VAL A 2 -0.50 -42.44 -19.85
N SER A 3 -0.79 -42.23 -21.14
CA SER A 3 -1.34 -40.98 -21.66
C SER A 3 -2.72 -40.61 -21.08
N ARG A 4 -3.60 -41.58 -20.79
CA ARG A 4 -4.89 -41.32 -20.13
C ARG A 4 -4.71 -40.85 -18.69
N TYR A 5 -3.76 -41.41 -17.94
CA TYR A 5 -3.49 -41.01 -16.56
C TYR A 5 -2.90 -39.60 -16.44
N ILE A 6 -2.03 -39.21 -17.38
CA ILE A 6 -1.45 -37.85 -17.43
C ILE A 6 -2.54 -36.80 -17.67
N VAL A 7 -3.45 -37.06 -18.63
CA VAL A 7 -4.56 -36.14 -18.94
C VAL A 7 -5.52 -36.00 -17.75
N THR A 8 -5.83 -37.10 -17.07
CA THR A 8 -6.70 -37.05 -15.87
C THR A 8 -6.04 -36.30 -14.71
N PHE A 9 -4.72 -36.45 -14.51
CA PHE A 9 -3.99 -35.73 -13.46
C PHE A 9 -3.92 -34.22 -13.73
N CYS A 10 -3.73 -33.80 -14.99
CA CYS A 10 -3.76 -32.38 -15.38
C CYS A 10 -5.15 -31.73 -15.23
N LEU A 11 -6.24 -32.48 -15.48
CA LEU A 11 -7.59 -31.96 -15.28
C LEU A 11 -7.93 -31.76 -13.80
N LEU A 12 -7.35 -32.56 -12.90
CA LEU A 12 -7.55 -32.42 -11.45
C LEU A 12 -6.78 -31.24 -10.83
N SER A 13 -5.63 -30.85 -11.37
CA SER A 13 -4.88 -29.70 -10.84
C SER A 13 -5.46 -28.35 -11.27
N ALA A 14 -6.20 -28.31 -12.39
CA ALA A 14 -6.83 -27.09 -12.90
C ALA A 14 -8.00 -26.58 -12.05
N VAL A 15 -8.56 -27.40 -11.15
CA VAL A 15 -9.67 -26.99 -10.25
C VAL A 15 -9.21 -26.44 -8.90
N ALA A 16 -7.89 -26.36 -8.65
CA ALA A 16 -7.33 -25.93 -7.38
C ALA A 16 -6.55 -24.61 -7.51
N SER A 17 -7.25 -23.47 -7.62
CA SER A 17 -6.86 -22.18 -7.01
C SER A 17 -7.71 -21.01 -7.54
N ASN A 18 -8.75 -20.65 -6.79
CA ASN A 18 -9.30 -19.29 -6.82
C ASN A 18 -9.20 -18.72 -5.40
N SER A 19 -8.00 -18.34 -4.98
CA SER A 19 -7.84 -17.49 -3.79
C SER A 19 -8.15 -16.05 -4.22
N LEU A 20 -9.44 -15.69 -4.20
CA LEU A 20 -9.84 -14.30 -4.35
C LEU A 20 -9.45 -13.57 -3.07
N ASN A 21 -8.28 -12.93 -3.08
CA ASN A 21 -7.88 -12.03 -2.00
C ASN A 21 -8.91 -10.90 -1.94
N LYS A 22 -9.84 -10.99 -0.98
CA LYS A 22 -10.92 -10.02 -0.82
C LYS A 22 -10.30 -8.69 -0.39
N ILE A 23 -10.38 -7.69 -1.26
CA ILE A 23 -10.02 -6.31 -0.92
C ILE A 23 -10.95 -5.89 0.22
N PRO A 24 -10.43 -5.29 1.30
CA PRO A 24 -11.26 -4.86 2.41
C PRO A 24 -12.27 -3.81 1.97
N ASP A 25 -13.48 -3.87 2.54
CA ASP A 25 -14.61 -3.03 2.14
C ASP A 25 -14.38 -1.52 2.39
N PHE A 26 -13.38 -1.15 3.21
CA PHE A 26 -13.01 0.24 3.49
C PHE A 26 -12.11 0.87 2.43
N LEU A 27 -11.62 0.10 1.44
CA LEU A 27 -10.73 0.59 0.41
C LEU A 27 -11.50 0.83 -0.89
N HIS A 28 -11.69 2.10 -1.24
CA HIS A 28 -12.35 2.48 -2.48
C HIS A 28 -11.39 2.30 -3.66
N VAL A 29 -11.76 1.45 -4.62
CA VAL A 29 -10.94 1.14 -5.80
C VAL A 29 -11.33 2.05 -6.97
N CYS A 30 -10.36 2.83 -7.46
CA CYS A 30 -10.52 3.67 -8.64
C CYS A 30 -10.16 2.92 -9.93
N GLN A 31 -10.96 3.13 -10.98
CA GLN A 31 -10.66 2.57 -12.30
C GLN A 31 -9.67 3.46 -13.06
N ARG A 32 -8.67 2.86 -13.71
CA ARG A 32 -7.64 3.61 -14.44
C ARG A 32 -8.19 4.45 -15.60
N ASN A 33 -9.27 3.98 -16.22
CA ASN A 33 -9.90 4.65 -17.36
C ASN A 33 -10.95 5.69 -16.95
N ASP A 34 -11.06 5.99 -15.65
CA ASP A 34 -11.99 7.00 -15.14
C ASP A 34 -11.52 8.40 -15.59
N PRO A 35 -12.38 9.19 -16.29
CA PRO A 35 -12.04 10.55 -16.69
C PRO A 35 -11.72 11.45 -15.47
N ASP A 36 -12.23 11.13 -14.29
CA ASP A 36 -12.03 11.84 -13.03
C ASP A 36 -11.13 11.07 -12.05
N LEU A 37 -10.19 10.26 -12.57
CA LEU A 37 -9.29 9.41 -11.76
C LEU A 37 -8.63 10.15 -10.59
N ASN A 38 -8.14 11.38 -10.80
CA ASN A 38 -7.50 12.16 -9.73
C ASN A 38 -8.47 12.42 -8.57
N GLN A 39 -9.73 12.78 -8.87
CA GLN A 39 -10.74 13.01 -7.84
C GLN A 39 -11.13 11.71 -7.14
N CYS A 40 -11.23 10.61 -7.88
CA CYS A 40 -11.47 9.30 -7.30
C CYS A 40 -10.37 8.94 -6.28
N ILE A 41 -9.10 9.12 -6.64
CA ILE A 41 -7.97 8.82 -5.74
C ILE A 41 -8.04 9.69 -4.49
N VAL A 42 -8.32 10.99 -4.62
CA VAL A 42 -8.50 11.89 -3.47
C VAL A 42 -9.60 11.36 -2.55
N ARG A 43 -10.79 11.04 -3.07
CA ARG A 43 -11.90 10.50 -2.26
C ARG A 43 -11.52 9.19 -1.57
N SER A 44 -10.85 8.28 -2.29
CA SER A 44 -10.38 7.01 -1.74
C SER A 44 -9.44 7.22 -0.55
N VAL A 45 -8.49 8.16 -0.65
CA VAL A 45 -7.58 8.48 0.45
C VAL A 45 -8.32 9.14 1.62
N GLU A 46 -9.29 10.01 1.35
CA GLU A 46 -10.11 10.67 2.37
C GLU A 46 -10.97 9.70 3.17
N GLU A 47 -11.52 8.66 2.51
CA GLU A 47 -12.27 7.56 3.13
C GLU A 47 -11.36 6.60 3.92
N LEU A 48 -10.11 6.44 3.47
CA LEU A 48 -9.11 5.60 4.13
C LEU A 48 -8.49 6.26 5.38
N ARG A 49 -8.46 7.59 5.42
CA ARG A 49 -7.89 8.41 6.53
C ARG A 49 -8.29 7.98 7.95
N PRO A 50 -9.57 7.71 8.30
CA PRO A 50 -9.92 7.23 9.65
C PRO A 50 -9.28 5.88 10.00
N TYR A 51 -9.09 4.99 9.02
CA TYR A 51 -8.42 3.70 9.22
C TYR A 51 -6.92 3.88 9.39
N LEU A 52 -6.29 4.77 8.62
CA LEU A 52 -4.87 5.10 8.82
C LEU A 52 -4.62 5.75 10.18
N ARG A 53 -5.54 6.61 10.64
CA ARG A 53 -5.46 7.25 11.96
C ARG A 53 -5.44 6.22 13.09
N LYS A 54 -6.26 5.17 12.99
CA LYS A 54 -6.30 4.08 13.99
C LYS A 54 -5.21 3.02 13.78
N GLY A 55 -4.70 2.88 12.56
CA GLY A 55 -3.90 1.74 12.14
C GLY A 55 -4.78 0.56 11.73
N ILE A 56 -4.19 -0.39 10.99
CA ILE A 56 -4.84 -1.61 10.53
C ILE A 56 -3.94 -2.80 10.93
N PRO A 57 -4.10 -3.32 12.16
CA PRO A 57 -3.19 -4.32 12.73
C PRO A 57 -3.22 -5.64 11.96
N GLU A 58 -4.34 -5.98 11.33
CA GLU A 58 -4.50 -7.17 10.49
C GLU A 58 -3.53 -7.17 9.29
N MET A 59 -3.17 -5.98 8.81
CA MET A 59 -2.23 -5.78 7.70
C MET A 59 -0.89 -5.20 8.16
N GLN A 60 -0.61 -5.21 9.47
CA GLN A 60 0.62 -4.64 10.06
C GLN A 60 0.83 -3.15 9.73
N VAL A 61 -0.27 -2.41 9.50
CA VAL A 61 -0.23 -0.97 9.28
C VAL A 61 -0.33 -0.28 10.65
N PRO A 62 0.70 0.46 11.09
CA PRO A 62 0.65 1.17 12.37
C PRO A 62 -0.28 2.38 12.30
N SER A 63 -0.69 2.88 13.46
CA SER A 63 -1.41 4.15 13.57
C SER A 63 -0.52 5.31 13.13
N ILE A 64 -1.09 6.23 12.34
CA ILE A 64 -0.40 7.49 11.97
C ILE A 64 -0.59 8.58 13.03
N GLU A 65 -1.43 8.38 14.04
CA GLU A 65 -1.68 9.39 15.08
C GLU A 65 -2.02 8.76 16.44
N PRO A 66 -1.06 8.75 17.40
CA PRO A 66 0.30 9.27 17.28
C PRO A 66 1.17 8.37 16.39
N LEU A 67 1.94 8.98 15.48
CA LEU A 67 3.02 8.27 14.80
C LEU A 67 4.16 8.06 15.80
N VAL A 68 4.40 6.80 16.15
CA VAL A 68 5.46 6.42 17.09
C VAL A 68 6.70 6.03 16.32
N ILE A 69 7.78 6.80 16.49
CA ILE A 69 9.10 6.51 15.92
C ILE A 69 9.96 5.93 17.06
N PRO A 70 10.32 4.64 17.01
CA PRO A 70 11.05 3.97 18.10
C PRO A 70 12.38 4.63 18.43
N GLN A 71 13.12 5.06 17.40
CA GLN A 71 14.40 5.74 17.54
C GLN A 71 14.61 6.72 16.40
N LEU A 72 14.98 7.96 16.75
CA LEU A 72 15.34 9.02 15.83
C LEU A 72 16.73 9.55 16.19
N ILE A 73 17.64 9.59 15.22
CA ILE A 73 18.94 10.22 15.37
C ILE A 73 18.81 11.63 14.80
N ALA A 74 18.68 12.63 15.66
CA ALA A 74 18.44 14.02 15.25
C ALA A 74 19.73 14.73 14.82
N ALA A 75 20.86 14.40 15.44
CA ALA A 75 22.17 14.92 15.08
C ALA A 75 23.26 13.90 15.37
N GLN A 76 24.22 13.78 14.45
CA GLN A 76 25.40 12.94 14.60
C GLN A 76 26.60 13.62 13.94
N GLY A 77 27.46 14.26 14.75
CA GLY A 77 28.66 14.95 14.26
C GLY A 77 29.28 15.90 15.30
N ASN A 78 30.55 16.27 15.12
CA ASN A 78 31.28 17.24 15.96
C ASN A 78 31.30 16.93 17.48
N GLY A 79 31.34 15.64 17.84
CA GLY A 79 31.34 15.21 19.25
C GLY A 79 29.97 15.23 19.92
N LEU A 80 28.90 15.60 19.21
CA LEU A 80 27.53 15.59 19.71
C LEU A 80 26.71 14.52 18.99
N LYS A 81 26.05 13.66 19.77
CA LYS A 81 25.12 12.64 19.29
C LYS A 81 23.80 12.80 20.04
N VAL A 82 22.74 13.14 19.33
CA VAL A 82 21.39 13.30 19.89
C VAL A 82 20.51 12.16 19.38
N ILE A 83 20.15 11.26 20.28
CA ILE A 83 19.25 10.14 20.02
C ILE A 83 17.97 10.39 20.80
N THR A 84 16.84 10.31 20.13
CA THR A 84 15.51 10.37 20.76
C THR A 84 14.86 9.02 20.59
N GLU A 85 14.33 8.47 21.67
CA GLU A 85 13.61 7.19 21.67
C GLU A 85 12.12 7.44 21.93
N ASN A 86 11.27 6.59 21.36
CA ASN A 86 9.81 6.65 21.54
C ASN A 86 9.20 8.02 21.22
N LEU A 87 9.66 8.65 20.14
CA LEU A 87 9.13 9.93 19.68
C LEU A 87 7.68 9.75 19.22
N LYS A 88 6.77 10.58 19.75
CA LYS A 88 5.35 10.60 19.36
C LYS A 88 5.06 11.86 18.56
N VAL A 89 4.66 11.70 17.30
CA VAL A 89 4.28 12.81 16.42
C VAL A 89 2.76 12.84 16.26
N PHE A 90 2.18 14.03 16.42
CA PHE A 90 0.74 14.27 16.30
C PHE A 90 0.44 15.16 15.08
N GLY A 91 -0.79 15.13 14.57
CA GLY A 91 -1.21 15.95 13.43
C GLY A 91 -1.03 15.30 12.05
N CYS A 92 -0.27 14.19 11.93
CA CYS A 92 -0.12 13.48 10.66
C CYS A 92 -1.44 12.94 10.09
N GLY A 93 -2.45 12.71 10.93
CA GLY A 93 -3.77 12.25 10.49
C GLY A 93 -4.68 13.31 9.88
N ASN A 94 -4.30 14.60 9.94
CA ASN A 94 -5.07 15.72 9.39
C ASN A 94 -4.38 16.34 8.17
N PHE A 95 -3.95 15.49 7.24
CA PHE A 95 -3.34 15.92 5.98
C PHE A 95 -4.41 16.42 5.00
N THR A 96 -3.99 17.31 4.09
CA THR A 96 -4.81 17.78 2.96
C THR A 96 -4.06 17.54 1.67
N ILE A 97 -4.68 16.88 0.70
CA ILE A 97 -4.10 16.68 -0.62
C ILE A 97 -4.23 17.96 -1.43
N VAL A 98 -3.11 18.66 -1.66
CA VAL A 98 -3.09 19.94 -2.40
C VAL A 98 -2.97 19.72 -3.90
N ASN A 99 -2.12 18.78 -4.33
CA ASN A 99 -1.90 18.46 -5.74
C ASN A 99 -1.73 16.96 -5.89
N LEU A 100 -2.54 16.36 -6.76
CA LEU A 100 -2.40 14.97 -7.18
C LEU A 100 -2.31 14.95 -8.69
N LYS A 101 -1.20 14.43 -9.22
CA LYS A 101 -0.99 14.21 -10.64
C LYS A 101 -0.73 12.73 -10.87
N TYR A 102 -1.70 12.03 -11.41
CA TYR A 102 -1.46 10.71 -11.97
C TYR A 102 -0.51 10.82 -13.17
N VAL A 103 0.62 10.15 -13.09
CA VAL A 103 1.56 10.01 -14.21
C VAL A 103 1.49 8.56 -14.65
N GLU A 104 1.04 8.33 -15.89
CA GLU A 104 1.09 7.01 -16.48
C GLU A 104 2.53 6.70 -16.85
N ILE A 105 3.20 5.88 -16.03
CA ILE A 105 4.58 5.45 -16.27
C ILE A 105 4.56 4.39 -17.40
N LEU A 106 4.32 4.84 -18.63
CA LEU A 106 4.38 3.99 -19.84
C LEU A 106 5.80 3.84 -20.40
N TYR A 107 6.83 4.43 -19.76
CA TYR A 107 8.19 4.48 -20.31
C TYR A 107 9.28 3.74 -19.54
N LEU A 108 9.02 3.18 -18.34
CA LEU A 108 10.05 2.41 -17.59
C LEU A 108 10.09 0.91 -17.93
N SER A 109 9.10 0.38 -18.65
CA SER A 109 9.16 -1.00 -19.17
C SER A 109 10.09 -1.18 -20.36
N CYS A 110 10.53 -0.10 -21.03
CA CYS A 110 11.50 -0.20 -22.13
C CYS A 110 12.96 -0.26 -21.66
N PHE A 111 13.30 0.19 -20.44
CA PHE A 111 14.70 0.26 -20.00
C PHE A 111 15.25 -1.06 -19.44
N TYR A 112 14.40 -2.05 -19.14
CA TYR A 112 14.82 -3.35 -18.63
C TYR A 112 14.86 -4.45 -19.71
N SER A 113 14.68 -4.07 -20.98
CA SER A 113 14.66 -4.99 -22.13
C SER A 113 15.70 -4.66 -23.22
N ILE A 114 16.74 -3.88 -22.89
CA ILE A 114 17.98 -3.74 -23.69
C ILE A 114 19.14 -4.34 -22.91
#